data_AF-A0AAW0HHP9-F1
#
_entry.id   AF-A0AAW0HHP9-F1
#
_cell.length_a   1.000
_cell.length_b   1.000
_cell.length_c   1.000
_cell.angle_alpha   90.00
_cell.angle_beta   90.00
_cell.angle_gamma   90.00
#
_symmetry.space_group_name_H-M   'P 1'
#
loop_
_entity.id
_entity.type
_entity.pdbx_description
1 polymer ?
#
loop_
_entity_poly.entity_id
_entity_poly.type
_entity_poly.pdbx_seq_one_letter_code
_entity_poly.pdbx_strand_id
1 'polypeptide(L)'
;MLKTALGDRATDKTDGKDGDTGDEEVHSGYEEILSQHSDSIMEYGPKKPRPGFSMYRKAAYRSHSLSPSSVNKHKQLEKERKKQHRSKGTETRRFQAKALTEAFERELRKNKVQENIGLRGISDDEEEEETVVKVNEHSLLPLMLEQFPFLCVSDPTLTKMWKQQITQVEQLKREAQRENRSKKKLQDEIEEALRRHDLLTALVKKEYDHNKRLQDFRDRIHRQRLTQSKIKENRQQIVRARKYYDDYRVQLRAKMMRMRTREEMIFKKLFEEGLQIQKQRLRDLRNYAKEKRNEEKRQHQNELDSMENYYKDQFSLLAEAISQERQELKAREKSQAQTLHKVKRELRAKMEKEIQQLQCMITQNDDDAFFRELEAERFRARLQMASFQYSKNPSPRGQTS
;
A
#
# COMPACT_ATOMS: atom_id res chain seq x y z
N MET A 1 51.24 23.50 27.56
CA MET A 1 52.36 23.85 26.66
C MET A 1 51.80 24.72 25.53
N LEU A 2 52.31 25.96 25.42
CA LEU A 2 52.35 26.89 24.25
C LEU A 2 51.01 27.28 23.57
N LYS A 3 50.49 28.49 23.84
CA LYS A 3 50.63 29.78 23.08
C LYS A 3 49.63 29.90 21.89
N THR A 4 48.50 30.62 22.02
CA THR A 4 48.27 32.09 21.81
C THR A 4 48.36 32.60 20.37
N ALA A 5 47.24 33.11 19.84
CA ALA A 5 47.09 34.27 18.92
C ALA A 5 45.57 34.55 18.78
N LEU A 6 44.93 35.51 19.48
CA LEU A 6 44.89 36.99 19.33
C LEU A 6 44.43 37.52 17.95
N GLY A 7 43.44 38.44 18.00
CA GLY A 7 42.92 39.26 16.90
C GLY A 7 41.39 39.41 16.97
N ASP A 8 40.83 40.13 17.95
CA ASP A 8 40.47 41.56 17.92
C ASP A 8 39.10 41.91 17.29
N ARG A 9 38.13 42.05 18.20
CA ARG A 9 37.24 43.21 18.44
C ARG A 9 37.03 44.25 17.32
N ALA A 10 35.77 44.41 16.90
CA ALA A 10 35.21 45.72 16.55
C ALA A 10 33.74 45.79 16.99
N THR A 11 33.50 46.60 18.00
CA THR A 11 32.19 47.14 18.38
C THR A 11 31.96 48.41 17.58
N ASP A 12 30.76 48.63 17.05
CA ASP A 12 30.14 49.93 17.26
C ASP A 12 28.61 49.88 17.21
N LYS A 13 28.01 50.66 18.11
CA LYS A 13 26.58 50.85 18.32
C LYS A 13 26.22 52.27 17.88
N THR A 14 25.01 52.46 17.36
CA THR A 14 24.12 53.63 17.53
C THR A 14 22.82 53.23 16.81
N ASP A 15 21.67 52.97 17.41
CA ASP A 15 20.80 53.65 18.39
C ASP A 15 20.20 54.99 17.93
N GLY A 16 18.85 55.00 17.91
CA GLY A 16 17.96 56.16 17.80
C GLY A 16 17.11 56.21 16.52
N LYS A 17 15.80 56.47 16.51
CA LYS A 17 14.66 56.37 17.45
C LYS A 17 13.45 56.99 16.71
N ASP A 18 12.29 56.36 16.86
CA ASP A 18 10.93 56.93 17.08
C ASP A 18 10.27 57.93 16.09
N GLY A 19 9.05 57.54 15.67
CA GLY A 19 7.87 58.41 15.43
C GLY A 19 7.76 59.07 14.06
N ASP A 20 6.61 59.38 13.47
CA ASP A 20 5.20 59.28 13.85
C ASP A 20 4.36 59.73 12.62
N THR A 21 3.16 59.14 12.47
CA THR A 21 1.91 59.60 11.82
C THR A 21 1.90 60.49 10.55
N GLY A 22 1.09 60.10 9.57
CA GLY A 22 0.58 60.98 8.51
C GLY A 22 -0.28 60.27 7.47
N ASP A 23 -1.60 60.40 7.61
CA ASP A 23 -2.66 60.02 6.68
C ASP A 23 -2.44 60.54 5.24
N GLU A 24 -2.99 59.84 4.24
CA GLU A 24 -3.97 60.42 3.29
C GLU A 24 -4.69 59.30 2.50
N GLU A 25 -6.00 59.27 2.69
CA GLU A 25 -6.99 58.60 1.82
C GLU A 25 -7.09 59.32 0.47
N VAL A 26 -7.21 58.56 -0.63
CA VAL A 26 -8.05 59.00 -1.76
C VAL A 26 -8.88 57.81 -2.24
N HIS A 27 -10.15 57.83 -1.84
CA HIS A 27 -11.24 57.11 -2.48
C HIS A 27 -11.73 57.88 -3.71
N SER A 28 -11.98 57.17 -4.81
CA SER A 28 -12.89 57.56 -5.91
C SER A 28 -13.11 56.31 -6.76
N GLY A 29 -14.19 55.54 -6.63
CA GLY A 29 -15.55 55.81 -7.13
C GLY A 29 -15.89 54.70 -8.14
N TYR A 30 -16.73 53.72 -7.79
CA TYR A 30 -18.14 53.55 -8.23
C TYR A 30 -18.25 53.25 -9.75
N GLU A 31 -18.71 52.09 -10.24
CA GLU A 31 -20.12 51.60 -10.36
C GLU A 31 -20.06 50.08 -10.68
N GLU A 32 -20.72 49.15 -10.00
CA GLU A 32 -22.16 48.83 -9.97
C GLU A 32 -22.82 48.64 -11.35
N ILE A 33 -22.85 47.39 -11.84
CA ILE A 33 -23.95 46.89 -12.68
C ILE A 33 -24.35 45.50 -12.17
N LEU A 34 -25.30 45.49 -11.24
CA LEU A 34 -26.22 44.38 -11.05
C LEU A 34 -27.18 44.36 -12.24
N SER A 35 -27.26 43.23 -12.96
CA SER A 35 -28.37 42.95 -13.87
C SER A 35 -28.96 41.60 -13.51
N GLN A 36 -30.11 41.69 -12.83
CA GLN A 36 -31.07 40.62 -12.61
C GLN A 36 -31.80 40.34 -13.92
N HIS A 37 -32.05 39.07 -14.26
CA HIS A 37 -33.15 38.47 -15.05
C HIS A 37 -32.67 37.04 -15.41
N SER A 38 -33.38 35.92 -15.29
CA SER A 38 -34.66 35.53 -14.71
C SER A 38 -34.63 34.00 -14.57
N ASP A 39 -35.35 33.48 -13.59
CA ASP A 39 -35.59 32.05 -13.37
C ASP A 39 -36.14 31.33 -14.60
N SER A 40 -35.53 30.19 -14.95
CA SER A 40 -36.18 29.12 -15.72
C SER A 40 -35.84 27.79 -15.07
N ILE A 41 -36.57 27.47 -14.00
CA ILE A 41 -36.71 26.12 -13.46
C ILE A 41 -37.35 25.24 -14.54
N MET A 42 -36.58 24.29 -15.08
CA MET A 42 -37.15 23.13 -15.77
C MET A 42 -37.15 21.95 -14.80
N GLU A 43 -38.31 21.73 -14.22
CA GLU A 43 -38.65 20.57 -13.40
C GLU A 43 -38.80 19.34 -14.29
N TYR A 44 -37.73 18.57 -14.47
CA TYR A 44 -37.82 17.22 -15.03
C TYR A 44 -38.32 16.25 -13.96
N GLY A 45 -39.64 16.13 -13.86
CA GLY A 45 -40.29 15.12 -13.01
C GLY A 45 -39.82 13.68 -13.34
N PRO A 46 -39.88 12.77 -12.35
CA PRO A 46 -39.32 11.43 -12.47
C PRO A 46 -40.14 10.60 -13.48
N LYS A 47 -39.48 10.19 -14.57
CA LYS A 47 -40.04 9.23 -15.52
C LYS A 47 -40.26 7.88 -14.81
N LYS A 48 -41.52 7.44 -14.78
CA LYS A 48 -41.94 6.11 -14.32
C LYS A 48 -41.18 5.02 -15.10
N PRO A 49 -40.61 4.00 -14.45
CA PRO A 49 -40.01 2.86 -15.16
C PRO A 49 -41.13 1.96 -15.70
N ARG A 50 -41.14 1.72 -17.02
CA ARG A 50 -41.97 0.66 -17.61
C ARG A 50 -41.39 -0.72 -17.22
N PRO A 51 -42.24 -1.73 -16.98
CA PRO A 51 -41.82 -3.04 -16.49
C PRO A 51 -41.28 -3.90 -17.63
N GLY A 52 -40.21 -4.64 -17.34
CA GLY A 52 -39.79 -5.78 -18.15
C GLY A 52 -38.51 -5.58 -18.93
N PHE A 53 -37.37 -5.66 -18.23
CA PHE A 53 -36.22 -6.44 -18.68
C PHE A 53 -35.45 -6.91 -17.44
N SER A 54 -35.52 -8.21 -17.18
CA SER A 54 -34.75 -8.92 -16.18
C SER A 54 -33.26 -8.79 -16.49
N MET A 55 -32.55 -7.92 -15.77
CA MET A 55 -31.10 -7.95 -15.72
C MET A 55 -30.68 -8.52 -14.37
N TYR A 56 -30.11 -9.72 -14.41
CA TYR A 56 -29.45 -10.38 -13.30
C TYR A 56 -28.49 -9.40 -12.60
N ARG A 57 -28.82 -8.98 -11.37
CA ARG A 57 -27.87 -8.31 -10.48
C ARG A 57 -26.76 -9.31 -10.14
N LYS A 58 -25.57 -9.10 -10.69
CA LYS A 58 -24.36 -9.73 -10.16
C LYS A 58 -24.00 -9.04 -8.85
N ALA A 59 -23.82 -9.85 -7.80
CA ALA A 59 -23.41 -9.40 -6.48
C ALA A 59 -22.09 -8.62 -6.51
N ALA A 60 -21.98 -7.62 -5.63
CA ALA A 60 -20.73 -6.95 -5.35
C ALA A 60 -19.77 -7.95 -4.70
N TYR A 61 -18.73 -8.37 -5.43
CA TYR A 61 -17.67 -9.18 -4.87
C TYR A 61 -16.85 -8.37 -3.87
N ARG A 62 -16.96 -8.81 -2.63
CA ARG A 62 -16.20 -8.47 -1.43
C ARG A 62 -14.76 -8.97 -1.59
N SER A 63 -13.79 -8.08 -1.38
CA SER A 63 -12.38 -8.31 -0.98
C SER A 63 -11.61 -9.48 -1.63
N HIS A 64 -10.70 -9.17 -2.57
CA HIS A 64 -9.59 -10.04 -2.94
C HIS A 64 -8.24 -9.48 -2.46
N SER A 65 -7.52 -10.37 -1.80
CA SER A 65 -6.20 -10.29 -1.19
C SER A 65 -5.09 -9.67 -2.05
N LEU A 66 -4.21 -8.90 -1.39
CA LEU A 66 -2.91 -8.48 -1.89
C LEU A 66 -1.93 -9.66 -1.89
N SER A 67 -1.95 -10.49 -2.92
CA SER A 67 -0.87 -11.43 -3.21
C SER A 67 -0.62 -11.48 -4.72
N PRO A 68 0.64 -11.54 -5.17
CA PRO A 68 0.96 -11.60 -6.60
C PRO A 68 0.53 -12.95 -7.18
N SER A 69 -0.42 -12.95 -8.12
CA SER A 69 -0.80 -14.17 -8.85
C SER A 69 0.38 -14.66 -9.68
N SER A 70 0.72 -15.95 -9.58
CA SER A 70 1.77 -16.60 -10.38
C SER A 70 1.37 -16.61 -11.87
N VAL A 71 1.96 -15.69 -12.63
CA VAL A 71 1.66 -15.51 -14.05
C VAL A 71 2.21 -16.67 -14.88
N ASN A 72 1.31 -17.56 -15.30
CA ASN A 72 1.11 -17.99 -16.69
C ASN A 72 2.33 -18.52 -17.48
N LYS A 73 2.92 -19.62 -17.02
CA LYS A 73 3.93 -20.39 -17.78
C LYS A 73 3.36 -21.03 -19.07
N HIS A 74 2.05 -21.28 -19.12
CA HIS A 74 1.42 -22.00 -20.23
C HIS A 74 1.26 -21.17 -21.52
N LYS A 75 0.99 -19.86 -21.43
CA LYS A 75 0.88 -18.99 -22.63
C LYS A 75 2.23 -18.71 -23.30
N GLN A 76 3.33 -18.82 -22.57
CA GLN A 76 4.67 -18.59 -23.12
C GLN A 76 5.13 -19.80 -23.95
N LEU A 77 4.91 -21.00 -23.43
CA LEU A 77 5.23 -22.27 -24.08
C LEU A 77 4.40 -22.51 -25.36
N GLU A 78 3.14 -22.07 -25.38
CA GLU A 78 2.27 -22.18 -26.57
C GLU A 78 2.71 -21.25 -27.72
N LYS A 79 3.25 -20.07 -27.41
CA LYS A 79 3.80 -19.13 -28.41
C LYS A 79 5.10 -19.66 -29.02
N GLU A 80 5.91 -20.35 -28.22
CA GLU A 80 7.18 -20.94 -28.65
C GLU A 80 6.96 -22.15 -29.56
N ARG A 81 6.01 -23.05 -29.22
CA ARG A 81 5.58 -24.16 -30.09
C ARG A 81 5.03 -23.68 -31.43
N LYS A 82 4.27 -22.57 -31.45
CA LYS A 82 3.75 -21.97 -32.69
C LYS A 82 4.84 -21.36 -33.58
N LYS A 83 5.95 -20.85 -33.00
CA LYS A 83 7.11 -20.37 -33.76
C LYS A 83 7.88 -21.53 -34.41
N GLN A 84 8.12 -22.62 -33.67
CA GLN A 84 8.84 -23.78 -34.22
C GLN A 84 8.07 -24.51 -35.32
N HIS A 85 6.73 -24.55 -35.25
CA HIS A 85 5.94 -25.19 -36.30
C HIS A 85 5.93 -24.37 -37.61
N ARG A 86 6.08 -23.04 -37.51
CA ARG A 86 6.15 -22.13 -38.67
C ARG A 86 7.48 -22.25 -39.42
N SER A 87 8.62 -22.46 -38.73
CA SER A 87 9.93 -22.59 -39.38
C SER A 87 10.08 -23.91 -40.16
N LYS A 88 9.60 -25.03 -39.61
CA LYS A 88 9.63 -26.35 -40.28
C LYS A 88 8.79 -26.40 -41.57
N GLY A 89 7.68 -25.66 -41.62
CA GLY A 89 6.84 -25.54 -42.83
C GLY A 89 7.46 -24.68 -43.94
N THR A 90 8.28 -23.68 -43.58
CA THR A 90 9.02 -22.88 -44.57
C THR A 90 10.22 -23.62 -45.15
N GLU A 91 10.90 -24.45 -44.37
CA GLU A 91 12.04 -25.24 -44.86
C GLU A 91 11.59 -26.33 -45.85
N THR A 92 10.53 -27.07 -45.54
CA THR A 92 9.95 -28.08 -46.44
C THR A 92 9.49 -27.49 -47.77
N ARG A 93 8.85 -26.30 -47.78
CA ARG A 93 8.50 -25.58 -49.02
C ARG A 93 9.72 -25.13 -49.81
N ARG A 94 10.81 -24.72 -49.15
CA ARG A 94 12.06 -24.35 -49.82
C ARG A 94 12.73 -25.55 -50.48
N PHE A 95 12.73 -26.72 -49.82
CA PHE A 95 13.25 -27.95 -50.41
C PHE A 95 12.42 -28.41 -51.61
N GLN A 96 11.09 -28.36 -51.52
CA GLN A 96 10.20 -28.70 -52.65
C GLN A 96 10.39 -27.75 -53.83
N ALA A 97 10.51 -26.44 -53.57
CA ALA A 97 10.77 -25.46 -54.63
C ALA A 97 12.11 -25.70 -55.32
N LYS A 98 13.17 -26.01 -54.55
CA LYS A 98 14.49 -26.35 -55.11
C LYS A 98 14.45 -27.62 -55.96
N ALA A 99 13.76 -28.66 -55.50
CA ALA A 99 13.63 -29.90 -56.25
C ALA A 99 12.89 -29.70 -57.58
N LEU A 100 11.84 -28.86 -57.61
CA LEU A 100 11.12 -28.51 -58.83
C LEU A 100 11.96 -27.69 -59.80
N THR A 101 12.70 -26.68 -59.32
CA THR A 101 13.59 -25.89 -60.18
C THR A 101 14.73 -26.73 -60.75
N GLU A 102 15.30 -27.64 -59.96
CA GLU A 102 16.37 -28.52 -60.41
C GLU A 102 15.88 -29.57 -61.42
N ALA A 103 14.67 -30.10 -61.25
CA ALA A 103 14.04 -30.99 -62.24
C ALA A 103 13.84 -30.27 -63.58
N PHE A 104 13.31 -29.04 -63.54
CA PHE A 104 13.09 -28.23 -64.73
C PHE A 104 14.39 -27.87 -65.46
N GLU A 105 15.46 -27.52 -64.72
CA GLU A 105 16.78 -27.28 -65.32
C GLU A 105 17.39 -28.53 -65.96
N ARG A 106 17.21 -29.72 -65.35
CA ARG A 106 17.64 -30.98 -65.98
C ARG A 106 16.86 -31.28 -67.26
N GLU A 107 15.59 -30.90 -67.32
CA GLU A 107 14.74 -31.08 -68.50
C GLU A 107 15.13 -30.12 -69.65
N LEU A 108 15.47 -28.87 -69.33
CA LEU A 108 16.06 -27.93 -70.29
C LEU A 108 17.40 -28.44 -70.85
N ARG A 109 18.26 -29.04 -70.00
CA ARG A 109 19.52 -29.64 -70.46
C ARG A 109 19.29 -30.85 -71.37
N LYS A 110 18.26 -31.67 -71.14
CA LYS A 110 17.90 -32.80 -72.02
C LYS A 110 17.39 -32.32 -73.38
N ASN A 111 16.52 -31.32 -73.43
CA ASN A 111 16.03 -30.76 -74.69
C ASN A 111 17.15 -30.08 -75.51
N LYS A 112 18.08 -29.39 -74.84
CA LYS A 112 19.27 -28.79 -75.48
C LYS A 112 20.20 -29.85 -76.11
N VAL A 113 20.31 -31.03 -75.49
CA VAL A 113 21.10 -32.16 -76.03
C VAL A 113 20.39 -32.82 -77.21
N GLN A 114 19.05 -32.84 -77.24
CA GLN A 114 18.28 -33.35 -78.38
C GLN A 114 18.30 -32.40 -79.60
N GLU A 115 18.25 -31.08 -79.41
CA GLU A 115 18.37 -30.12 -80.52
C GLU A 115 19.71 -30.22 -81.27
N ASN A 116 20.81 -30.49 -80.56
CA ASN A 116 22.14 -30.60 -81.17
C ASN A 116 22.40 -31.94 -81.90
N ILE A 117 21.51 -32.92 -81.75
CA ILE A 117 21.57 -34.21 -82.48
C ILE A 117 20.71 -34.16 -83.77
N GLY A 118 19.76 -33.22 -83.88
CA GLY A 118 18.78 -33.14 -84.96
C GLY A 118 19.12 -32.24 -86.16
N LEU A 119 20.27 -31.56 -86.17
CA LEU A 119 20.69 -30.65 -87.26
C LEU A 119 22.01 -31.09 -87.89
N ARG A 120 22.13 -32.38 -88.23
CA ARG A 120 23.23 -32.93 -89.00
C ARG A 120 22.71 -33.94 -90.02
N GLY A 121 22.22 -33.45 -91.15
CA GLY A 121 21.80 -34.26 -92.28
C GLY A 121 21.00 -33.44 -93.28
N ILE A 122 21.19 -33.73 -94.57
CA ILE A 122 20.77 -33.00 -95.78
C ILE A 122 21.79 -31.90 -96.13
N SER A 123 23.02 -32.22 -96.58
CA SER A 123 23.41 -32.74 -97.91
C SER A 123 22.73 -32.00 -99.05
N ASP A 124 23.53 -31.26 -99.82
CA ASP A 124 23.46 -31.09 -101.28
C ASP A 124 24.82 -30.49 -101.67
N ASP A 125 25.47 -30.81 -102.77
CA ASP A 125 25.67 -32.03 -103.53
C ASP A 125 26.88 -31.66 -104.41
N GLU A 126 27.75 -32.63 -104.64
CA GLU A 126 28.92 -32.47 -105.50
C GLU A 126 28.42 -32.25 -106.94
N GLU A 127 28.54 -31.03 -107.47
CA GLU A 127 28.33 -30.77 -108.89
C GLU A 127 29.60 -31.16 -109.66
N GLU A 128 29.62 -32.41 -110.12
CA GLU A 128 30.46 -32.88 -111.21
C GLU A 128 30.16 -32.04 -112.47
N GLU A 129 31.16 -31.32 -112.98
CA GLU A 129 31.04 -30.66 -114.28
C GLU A 129 31.06 -31.70 -115.41
N GLU A 130 29.90 -32.31 -115.67
CA GLU A 130 29.60 -32.89 -116.97
C GLU A 130 29.32 -31.77 -117.96
N THR A 131 30.05 -31.75 -119.07
CA THR A 131 29.86 -30.80 -120.17
C THR A 131 28.55 -31.10 -120.92
N VAL A 132 27.43 -30.73 -120.31
CA VAL A 132 26.11 -30.81 -120.92
C VAL A 132 26.02 -29.75 -122.01
N VAL A 133 25.92 -30.19 -123.27
CA VAL A 133 25.65 -29.34 -124.42
C VAL A 133 24.40 -28.50 -124.13
N LYS A 134 24.56 -27.18 -123.95
CA LYS A 134 23.46 -26.23 -123.73
C LYS A 134 22.63 -26.09 -125.00
N VAL A 135 21.62 -26.94 -125.13
CA VAL A 135 20.61 -26.82 -126.18
C VAL A 135 19.61 -25.72 -125.81
N ASN A 136 19.64 -24.61 -126.53
CA ASN A 136 18.70 -23.49 -126.33
C ASN A 136 17.29 -23.83 -126.86
N GLU A 137 16.25 -23.12 -126.40
CA GLU A 137 14.81 -23.45 -126.53
C GLU A 137 14.36 -23.77 -127.97
N HIS A 138 15.02 -23.21 -128.99
CA HIS A 138 14.72 -23.46 -130.41
C HIS A 138 15.91 -24.04 -131.19
N SER A 139 16.96 -24.48 -130.51
CA SER A 139 18.24 -24.83 -131.12
C SER A 139 18.51 -26.33 -131.22
N LEU A 140 17.67 -27.20 -130.62
CA LEU A 140 17.84 -28.66 -130.70
C LEU A 140 17.91 -29.15 -132.14
N LEU A 141 16.95 -28.77 -132.96
CA LEU A 141 16.87 -29.22 -134.35
C LEU A 141 17.98 -28.64 -135.24
N PRO A 142 18.35 -27.34 -135.15
CA PRO A 142 19.55 -26.82 -135.79
C PRO A 142 20.86 -27.51 -135.37
N LEU A 143 21.04 -27.79 -134.08
CA LEU A 143 22.23 -28.49 -133.57
C LEU A 143 22.31 -29.95 -134.03
N MET A 144 21.16 -30.64 -134.11
CA MET A 144 21.11 -32.01 -134.66
C MET A 144 21.42 -32.05 -136.16
N LEU A 145 21.09 -31.00 -136.92
CA LEU A 145 21.46 -30.91 -138.33
C LEU A 145 22.94 -30.55 -138.55
N GLU A 146 23.51 -29.71 -137.68
CA GLU A 146 24.94 -29.35 -137.72
C GLU A 146 25.85 -30.54 -137.40
N GLN A 147 25.45 -31.39 -136.45
CA GLN A 147 26.24 -32.56 -136.04
C GLN A 147 26.21 -33.71 -137.08
N PHE A 148 25.27 -33.71 -138.02
CA PHE A 148 25.10 -34.75 -139.05
C PHE A 148 24.97 -34.15 -140.48
N PRO A 149 26.06 -33.60 -141.06
CA PRO A 149 26.02 -32.86 -142.32
C PRO A 149 25.65 -33.68 -143.57
N PHE A 150 25.63 -35.02 -143.47
CA PHE A 150 25.24 -35.91 -144.57
C PHE A 150 23.79 -36.41 -144.48
N LEU A 151 23.02 -35.95 -143.50
CA LEU A 151 21.63 -36.36 -143.31
C LEU A 151 20.69 -35.48 -144.18
N CYS A 152 20.27 -36.01 -145.33
CA CYS A 152 19.26 -35.36 -146.18
C CYS A 152 17.85 -35.58 -145.60
N VAL A 153 17.43 -34.75 -144.65
CA VAL A 153 16.05 -34.76 -144.13
C VAL A 153 15.13 -34.13 -145.17
N SER A 154 14.03 -34.81 -145.52
CA SER A 154 13.02 -34.23 -146.40
C SER A 154 12.28 -33.06 -145.73
N ASP A 155 11.98 -31.99 -146.48
CA ASP A 155 11.28 -30.79 -145.97
C ASP A 155 10.00 -31.09 -145.16
N PRO A 156 9.15 -32.08 -145.51
CA PRO A 156 7.98 -32.42 -144.72
C PRO A 156 8.34 -33.00 -143.34
N THR A 157 9.44 -33.74 -143.24
CA THR A 157 9.92 -34.36 -142.00
C THR A 157 10.56 -33.31 -141.09
N LEU A 158 11.34 -32.41 -141.68
CA LEU A 158 11.91 -31.25 -141.00
C LEU A 158 10.82 -30.39 -140.34
N THR A 159 9.76 -30.10 -141.09
CA THR A 159 8.62 -29.33 -140.59
C THR A 159 7.87 -30.04 -139.45
N LYS A 160 7.75 -31.37 -139.50
CA LYS A 160 7.14 -32.16 -138.41
C LYS A 160 7.99 -32.11 -137.14
N MET A 161 9.30 -32.30 -137.25
CA MET A 161 10.21 -32.23 -136.10
C MET A 161 10.26 -30.81 -135.50
N TRP A 162 10.23 -29.77 -136.33
CA TRP A 162 10.15 -28.38 -135.85
C TRP A 162 8.85 -28.12 -135.07
N LYS A 163 7.71 -28.61 -135.56
CA LYS A 163 6.43 -28.53 -134.83
C LYS A 163 6.47 -29.31 -133.52
N GLN A 164 7.11 -30.49 -133.49
CA GLN A 164 7.29 -31.26 -132.28
C GLN A 164 8.16 -30.52 -131.25
N GLN A 165 9.28 -29.93 -131.68
CA GLN A 165 10.14 -29.12 -130.81
C GLN A 165 9.37 -27.92 -130.24
N ILE A 166 8.63 -27.18 -131.07
CA ILE A 166 7.80 -26.06 -130.58
C ILE A 166 6.74 -26.54 -129.58
N THR A 167 6.05 -27.65 -129.87
CA THR A 167 5.01 -28.19 -128.99
C THR A 167 5.59 -28.60 -127.62
N GLN A 168 6.76 -29.25 -127.61
CA GLN A 168 7.47 -29.62 -126.38
C GLN A 168 7.89 -28.39 -125.58
N VAL A 169 8.47 -27.39 -126.24
CA VAL A 169 8.89 -26.13 -125.59
C VAL A 169 7.70 -25.38 -125.02
N GLU A 170 6.57 -25.33 -125.73
CA GLU A 170 5.33 -24.73 -125.22
C GLU A 170 4.77 -25.50 -124.01
N GLN A 171 4.85 -26.83 -124.00
CA GLN A 171 4.41 -27.64 -122.87
C GLN A 171 5.29 -27.40 -121.64
N LEU A 172 6.61 -27.39 -121.79
CA LEU A 172 7.55 -27.07 -120.71
C LEU A 172 7.34 -25.64 -120.19
N LYS A 173 7.11 -24.66 -121.08
CA LYS A 173 6.76 -23.29 -120.67
C LYS A 173 5.47 -23.24 -119.86
N ARG A 174 4.44 -24.02 -120.22
CA ARG A 174 3.19 -24.10 -119.46
C ARG A 174 3.38 -24.79 -118.10
N GLU A 175 4.18 -25.85 -118.03
CA GLU A 175 4.49 -26.57 -116.79
C GLU A 175 5.31 -25.68 -115.83
N ALA A 176 6.36 -25.01 -116.32
CA ALA A 176 7.13 -24.04 -115.55
C ALA A 176 6.26 -22.87 -115.05
N GLN A 177 5.32 -22.37 -115.87
CA GLN A 177 4.36 -21.36 -115.41
C GLN A 177 3.42 -21.88 -114.33
N ARG A 178 2.98 -23.14 -114.38
CA ARG A 178 2.15 -23.75 -113.32
C ARG A 178 2.95 -23.92 -112.03
N GLU A 179 4.18 -24.39 -112.13
CA GLU A 179 5.09 -24.56 -111.01
C GLU A 179 5.43 -23.21 -110.34
N ASN A 180 5.68 -22.16 -111.14
CA ASN A 180 5.88 -20.81 -110.62
C ASN A 180 4.64 -20.26 -109.90
N ARG A 181 3.43 -20.58 -110.39
CA ARG A 181 2.17 -20.24 -109.70
C ARG A 181 2.01 -20.99 -108.38
N SER A 182 2.38 -22.27 -108.30
CA SER A 182 2.32 -23.03 -107.03
C SER A 182 3.41 -22.61 -106.04
N LYS A 183 4.63 -22.32 -106.51
CA LYS A 183 5.72 -21.77 -105.70
C LYS A 183 5.34 -20.43 -105.09
N LYS A 184 4.73 -19.55 -105.88
CA LYS A 184 4.22 -18.25 -105.39
C LYS A 184 3.12 -18.42 -104.33
N LYS A 185 2.17 -19.33 -104.52
CA LYS A 185 1.14 -19.63 -103.51
C LYS A 185 1.74 -20.14 -102.20
N LEU A 186 2.71 -21.04 -102.29
CA LEU A 186 3.40 -21.57 -101.12
C LEU A 186 4.22 -20.47 -100.41
N GLN A 187 4.84 -19.57 -101.16
CA GLN A 187 5.49 -18.38 -100.59
C GLN A 187 4.48 -17.47 -99.88
N ASP A 188 3.34 -17.16 -100.51
CA ASP A 188 2.26 -16.36 -99.92
C ASP A 188 1.74 -17.03 -98.61
N GLU A 189 1.56 -18.36 -98.61
CA GLU A 189 1.16 -19.13 -97.44
C GLU A 189 2.21 -19.11 -96.31
N ILE A 190 3.50 -19.22 -96.65
CA ILE A 190 4.61 -19.09 -95.70
C ILE A 190 4.65 -17.68 -95.11
N GLU A 191 4.52 -16.65 -95.94
CA GLU A 191 4.49 -15.26 -95.47
C GLU A 191 3.29 -15.02 -94.55
N GLU A 192 2.11 -15.54 -94.88
CA GLU A 192 0.94 -15.47 -94.01
C GLU A 192 1.15 -16.23 -92.69
N ALA A 193 1.77 -17.40 -92.72
CA ALA A 193 2.09 -18.17 -91.51
C ALA A 193 3.08 -17.41 -90.61
N LEU A 194 4.09 -16.75 -91.18
CA LEU A 194 5.03 -15.90 -90.45
C LEU A 194 4.31 -14.70 -89.82
N ARG A 195 3.43 -14.02 -90.57
CA ARG A 195 2.62 -12.91 -90.01
C ARG A 195 1.74 -13.37 -88.85
N ARG A 196 1.13 -14.56 -88.94
CA ARG A 196 0.35 -15.16 -87.85
C ARG A 196 1.22 -15.47 -86.64
N HIS A 197 2.41 -16.03 -86.85
CA HIS A 197 3.38 -16.32 -85.79
C HIS A 197 3.85 -15.04 -85.07
N ASP A 198 4.19 -14.00 -85.82
CA ASP A 198 4.62 -12.72 -85.27
C ASP A 198 3.51 -12.06 -84.46
N LEU A 199 2.26 -12.15 -84.94
CA LEU A 199 1.10 -11.68 -84.21
C LEU A 199 0.91 -12.44 -82.89
N LEU A 200 1.01 -13.77 -82.90
CA LEU A 200 0.91 -14.58 -81.68
C LEU A 200 2.02 -14.24 -80.70
N THR A 201 3.26 -14.08 -81.18
CA THR A 201 4.41 -13.68 -80.37
C THR A 201 4.18 -12.31 -79.73
N ALA A 202 3.63 -11.36 -80.49
CA ALA A 202 3.28 -10.04 -79.98
C ALA A 202 2.17 -10.09 -78.90
N LEU A 203 1.17 -10.97 -79.05
CA LEU A 203 0.13 -11.17 -78.04
C LEU A 203 0.70 -11.77 -76.75
N VAL A 204 1.49 -12.84 -76.86
CA VAL A 204 2.15 -13.48 -75.71
C VAL A 204 3.04 -12.49 -74.97
N LYS A 205 3.80 -11.65 -75.69
CA LYS A 205 4.62 -10.59 -75.09
C LYS A 205 3.77 -9.57 -74.34
N LYS A 206 2.64 -9.13 -74.91
CA LYS A 206 1.71 -8.20 -74.24
C LYS A 206 1.09 -8.80 -72.98
N GLU A 207 0.73 -10.08 -72.99
CA GLU A 207 0.21 -10.80 -71.82
C GLU A 207 1.26 -10.93 -70.72
N TYR A 208 2.49 -11.28 -71.08
CA TYR A 208 3.61 -11.31 -70.15
C TYR A 208 3.83 -9.95 -69.47
N ASP A 209 3.88 -8.88 -70.27
CA ASP A 209 4.05 -7.52 -69.75
C ASP A 209 2.86 -7.05 -68.90
N HIS A 210 1.65 -7.48 -69.22
CA HIS A 210 0.47 -7.22 -68.38
C HIS A 210 0.56 -7.95 -67.04
N ASN A 211 0.90 -9.23 -67.05
CA ASN A 211 1.07 -10.04 -65.83
C ASN A 211 2.19 -9.51 -64.94
N LYS A 212 3.31 -9.09 -65.53
CA LYS A 212 4.41 -8.44 -64.81
C LYS A 212 3.94 -7.16 -64.12
N ARG A 213 3.19 -6.30 -64.82
CA ARG A 213 2.61 -5.08 -64.25
C ARG A 213 1.66 -5.37 -63.09
N LEU A 214 0.84 -6.41 -63.21
CA LEU A 214 -0.08 -6.80 -62.15
C LEU A 214 0.68 -7.30 -60.91
N GLN A 215 1.75 -8.08 -61.12
CA GLN A 215 2.60 -8.55 -60.05
C GLN A 215 3.31 -7.39 -59.33
N ASP A 216 3.88 -6.45 -60.09
CA ASP A 216 4.51 -5.25 -59.54
C ASP A 216 3.52 -4.41 -58.72
N PHE A 217 2.27 -4.32 -59.18
CA PHE A 217 1.21 -3.61 -58.45
C PHE A 217 0.86 -4.32 -57.12
N ARG A 218 0.70 -5.64 -57.14
CA ARG A 218 0.49 -6.45 -55.93
C ARG A 218 1.65 -6.29 -54.95
N ASP A 219 2.87 -6.34 -55.45
CA ASP A 219 4.09 -6.20 -54.64
C ASP A 219 4.19 -4.81 -54.01
N ARG A 220 3.84 -3.74 -54.74
CA ARG A 220 3.77 -2.38 -54.19
C ARG A 220 2.77 -2.29 -53.05
N ILE A 221 1.57 -2.86 -53.21
CA ILE A 221 0.55 -2.89 -52.15
C ILE A 221 1.06 -3.67 -50.94
N HIS A 222 1.68 -4.83 -51.15
CA HIS A 222 2.22 -5.64 -50.07
C HIS A 222 3.34 -4.91 -49.31
N ARG A 223 4.28 -4.28 -50.01
CA ARG A 223 5.34 -3.46 -49.42
C ARG A 223 4.77 -2.29 -48.63
N GLN A 224 3.79 -1.57 -49.18
CA GLN A 224 3.13 -0.47 -48.49
C GLN A 224 2.43 -0.92 -47.20
N ARG A 225 1.67 -2.02 -47.24
CA ARG A 225 1.01 -2.60 -46.05
C ARG A 225 2.01 -3.04 -44.99
N LEU A 226 3.12 -3.64 -45.40
CA LEU A 226 4.19 -4.05 -44.49
C LEU A 226 4.79 -2.84 -43.77
N THR A 227 5.15 -1.79 -44.52
CA THR A 227 5.68 -0.54 -43.96
C THR A 227 4.68 0.12 -43.02
N GLN A 228 3.41 0.22 -43.41
CA GLN A 228 2.36 0.78 -42.54
C GLN A 228 2.16 -0.03 -41.26
N SER A 229 2.16 -1.36 -41.35
CA SER A 229 2.05 -2.25 -40.19
C SER A 229 3.24 -2.06 -39.25
N LYS A 230 4.45 -1.91 -39.80
CA LYS A 230 5.66 -1.66 -39.02
C LYS A 230 5.63 -0.30 -38.32
N ILE A 231 5.17 0.75 -39.00
CA ILE A 231 4.99 2.08 -38.40
C ILE A 231 3.98 2.03 -37.25
N LYS A 232 2.85 1.34 -37.42
CA LYS A 232 1.84 1.16 -36.36
C LYS A 232 2.42 0.40 -35.16
N GLU A 233 3.16 -0.67 -35.39
CA GLU A 233 3.84 -1.41 -34.34
C GLU A 233 4.85 -0.54 -33.57
N ASN A 234 5.70 0.21 -34.29
CA ASN A 234 6.68 1.10 -33.69
C ASN A 234 5.99 2.18 -32.84
N ARG A 235 4.90 2.78 -33.33
CA ARG A 235 4.09 3.74 -32.55
C ARG A 235 3.56 3.10 -31.26
N GLN A 236 3.04 1.87 -31.33
CA GLN A 236 2.57 1.15 -30.15
C GLN A 236 3.70 0.82 -29.18
N GLN A 237 4.90 0.48 -29.67
CA GLN A 237 6.07 0.25 -28.82
C GLN A 237 6.50 1.53 -28.11
N ILE A 238 6.53 2.68 -28.80
CA ILE A 238 6.84 3.98 -28.20
C ILE A 238 5.81 4.35 -27.12
N VAL A 239 4.52 4.19 -27.42
CA VAL A 239 3.44 4.47 -26.43
C VAL A 239 3.56 3.55 -25.22
N ARG A 240 3.85 2.25 -25.42
CA ARG A 240 4.09 1.30 -24.32
C ARG A 240 5.29 1.72 -23.48
N ALA A 241 6.42 2.05 -24.11
CA ALA A 241 7.63 2.49 -23.42
C ALA A 241 7.40 3.77 -22.61
N ARG A 242 6.73 4.77 -23.20
CA ARG A 242 6.35 6.02 -22.51
C ARG A 242 5.47 5.74 -21.30
N LYS A 243 4.43 4.92 -21.47
CA LYS A 243 3.56 4.54 -20.35
C LYS A 243 4.34 3.87 -19.22
N TYR A 244 5.25 2.94 -19.52
CA TYR A 244 6.08 2.31 -18.49
C TYR A 244 6.94 3.32 -17.73
N TYR A 245 7.54 4.28 -18.44
CA TYR A 245 8.33 5.32 -17.81
C TYR A 245 7.47 6.25 -16.93
N ASP A 246 6.31 6.67 -17.43
CA ASP A 246 5.38 7.50 -16.67
C ASP A 246 4.84 6.78 -15.43
N ASP A 247 4.43 5.52 -15.57
CA ASP A 247 3.97 4.68 -14.46
C ASP A 247 5.09 4.51 -13.41
N TYR A 248 6.33 4.26 -13.84
CA TYR A 248 7.49 4.14 -12.95
C TYR A 248 7.76 5.46 -12.20
N ARG A 249 7.71 6.60 -12.89
CA ARG A 249 7.91 7.92 -12.29
C ARG A 249 6.86 8.23 -11.22
N VAL A 250 5.59 7.94 -11.50
CA VAL A 250 4.50 8.12 -10.53
C VAL A 250 4.67 7.19 -9.32
N GLN A 251 5.02 5.92 -9.55
CA GLN A 251 5.28 4.96 -8.48
C GLN A 251 6.45 5.40 -7.59
N LEU A 252 7.54 5.89 -8.18
CA LEU A 252 8.69 6.39 -7.44
C LEU A 252 8.31 7.61 -6.60
N ARG A 253 7.59 8.58 -7.18
CA ARG A 253 7.09 9.74 -6.44
C ARG A 253 6.19 9.33 -5.28
N ALA A 254 5.26 8.39 -5.50
CA ALA A 254 4.39 7.87 -4.46
C ALA A 254 5.18 7.15 -3.35
N LYS A 255 6.23 6.39 -3.71
CA LYS A 255 7.13 5.75 -2.74
C LYS A 255 7.86 6.79 -1.89
N MET A 256 8.42 7.83 -2.51
CA MET A 256 9.10 8.92 -1.79
C MET A 256 8.15 9.67 -0.86
N MET A 257 6.93 9.97 -1.30
CA MET A 257 5.91 10.59 -0.43
C MET A 257 5.56 9.70 0.76
N ARG A 258 5.39 8.38 0.56
CA ARG A 258 5.16 7.43 1.66
C ARG A 258 6.33 7.36 2.64
N MET A 259 7.57 7.39 2.15
CA MET A 259 8.76 7.42 3.01
C MET A 259 8.78 8.71 3.84
N ARG A 260 8.54 9.87 3.22
CA ARG A 260 8.44 11.15 3.91
C ARG A 260 7.34 11.15 4.99
N THR A 261 6.13 10.66 4.67
CA THR A 261 5.05 10.56 5.67
C THR A 261 5.40 9.61 6.82
N ARG A 262 6.13 8.51 6.55
CA ARG A 262 6.61 7.60 7.60
C ARG A 262 7.65 8.27 8.49
N GLU A 263 8.61 8.98 7.91
CA GLU A 263 9.61 9.75 8.64
C GLU A 263 8.95 10.83 9.51
N GLU A 264 8.01 11.59 8.95
CA GLU A 264 7.23 12.59 9.70
C GLU A 264 6.44 11.94 10.85
N MET A 265 5.87 10.75 10.64
CA MET A 265 5.18 10.01 11.72
C MET A 265 6.15 9.54 12.81
N ILE A 266 7.34 9.04 12.44
CA ILE A 266 8.37 8.65 13.41
C ILE A 266 8.81 9.87 14.21
N PHE A 267 9.06 11.00 13.54
CA PHE A 267 9.44 12.25 14.21
C PHE A 267 8.35 12.75 15.17
N LYS A 268 7.08 12.73 14.77
CA LYS A 268 5.96 13.09 15.66
C LYS A 268 5.91 12.22 16.90
N LYS A 269 6.05 10.89 16.75
CA LYS A 269 6.08 9.95 17.89
C LYS A 269 7.26 10.23 18.81
N LEU A 270 8.46 10.42 18.26
CA LEU A 270 9.66 10.75 19.04
C LEU A 270 9.50 12.07 19.80
N PHE A 271 8.86 13.07 19.18
CA PHE A 271 8.58 14.36 19.84
C PHE A 271 7.57 14.20 20.99
N GLU A 272 6.49 13.44 20.78
CA GLU A 272 5.51 13.13 21.82
C GLU A 272 6.13 12.36 23.00
N GLU A 273 6.96 11.36 22.70
CA GLU A 273 7.74 10.61 23.69
C GLU A 273 8.70 11.51 24.47
N GLY A 274 9.44 12.38 23.76
CA GLY A 274 10.33 13.37 24.38
C GLY A 274 9.59 14.31 25.32
N LEU A 275 8.40 14.79 24.92
CA LEU A 275 7.55 15.63 25.77
C LEU A 275 7.02 14.86 26.99
N GLN A 276 6.67 13.59 26.82
CA GLN A 276 6.19 12.75 27.91
C GLN A 276 7.30 12.48 28.94
N ILE A 277 8.54 12.26 28.48
CA ILE A 277 9.71 12.12 29.35
C ILE A 277 9.94 13.41 30.15
N GLN A 278 9.87 14.58 29.51
CA GLN A 278 9.98 15.87 30.22
C GLN A 278 8.88 16.05 31.27
N LYS A 279 7.62 15.76 30.91
CA LYS A 279 6.49 15.80 31.85
C LYS A 279 6.69 14.84 33.03
N GLN A 280 7.22 13.65 32.77
CA GLN A 280 7.52 12.68 33.82
C GLN A 280 8.60 13.19 34.75
N ARG A 281 9.72 13.69 34.21
CA ARG A 281 10.81 14.26 35.01
C ARG A 281 10.35 15.41 35.90
N LEU A 282 9.46 16.28 35.40
CA LEU A 282 8.86 17.35 36.20
C LEU A 282 7.94 16.82 37.31
N ARG A 283 7.17 15.77 37.03
CA ARG A 283 6.34 15.09 38.05
C ARG A 283 7.22 14.47 39.14
N ASP A 284 8.28 13.79 38.76
CA ASP A 284 9.21 13.16 39.69
C ASP A 284 9.90 14.20 40.58
N LEU A 285 10.36 15.33 40.01
CA LEU A 285 10.93 16.45 40.80
C LEU A 285 9.93 17.06 41.78
N ARG A 286 8.66 17.24 41.37
CA ARG A 286 7.60 17.73 42.26
C ARG A 286 7.30 16.74 43.38
N ASN A 287 7.26 15.45 43.06
CA ASN A 287 7.05 14.38 44.04
C ASN A 287 8.20 14.34 45.04
N TYR A 288 9.44 14.38 44.58
CA TYR A 288 10.63 14.44 45.43
C TYR A 288 10.59 15.64 46.38
N ALA A 289 10.29 16.84 45.87
CA ALA A 289 10.17 18.03 46.72
C ALA A 289 9.02 17.91 47.74
N LYS A 290 7.91 17.26 47.38
CA LYS A 290 6.80 16.99 48.29
C LYS A 290 7.20 15.98 49.37
N GLU A 291 7.88 14.92 49.00
CA GLU A 291 8.37 13.88 49.91
C GLU A 291 9.39 14.44 50.89
N LYS A 292 10.33 15.28 50.43
CA LYS A 292 11.28 15.97 51.32
C LYS A 292 10.56 16.81 52.38
N ARG A 293 9.58 17.63 51.98
CA ARG A 293 8.78 18.42 52.94
C ARG A 293 7.98 17.55 53.90
N ASN A 294 7.45 16.43 53.43
CA ASN A 294 6.71 15.50 54.27
C ASN A 294 7.61 14.80 55.28
N GLU A 295 8.83 14.42 54.88
CA GLU A 295 9.79 13.79 55.77
C GLU A 295 10.25 14.76 56.86
N GLU A 296 10.52 16.02 56.53
CA GLU A 296 10.80 17.06 57.54
C GLU A 296 9.64 17.20 58.53
N LYS A 297 8.39 17.27 58.03
CA LYS A 297 7.20 17.32 58.89
C LYS A 297 7.09 16.10 59.79
N ARG A 298 7.38 14.91 59.25
CA ARG A 298 7.35 13.66 60.01
C ARG A 298 8.43 13.64 61.10
N GLN A 299 9.63 14.13 60.78
CA GLN A 299 10.72 14.28 61.76
C GLN A 299 10.35 15.24 62.88
N HIS A 300 9.83 16.43 62.54
CA HIS A 300 9.35 17.39 63.55
C HIS A 300 8.20 16.82 64.39
N GLN A 301 7.26 16.10 63.77
CA GLN A 301 6.17 15.48 64.52
C GLN A 301 6.71 14.42 65.50
N ASN A 302 7.61 13.55 65.04
CA ASN A 302 8.21 12.54 65.91
C ASN A 302 8.99 13.16 67.09
N GLU A 303 9.66 14.30 66.85
CA GLU A 303 10.35 15.04 67.92
C GLU A 303 9.35 15.61 68.94
N LEU A 304 8.26 16.23 68.47
CA LEU A 304 7.18 16.70 69.35
C LEU A 304 6.56 15.55 70.15
N ASP A 305 6.25 14.42 69.49
CA ASP A 305 5.68 13.25 70.14
C ASP A 305 6.65 12.66 71.19
N SER A 306 7.95 12.65 70.90
CA SER A 306 8.99 12.20 71.84
C SER A 306 9.07 13.10 73.07
N MET A 307 9.02 14.42 72.87
CA MET A 307 8.99 15.39 73.97
C MET A 307 7.69 15.29 74.78
N GLU A 308 6.55 15.12 74.12
CA GLU A 308 5.25 14.94 74.77
C GLU A 308 5.27 13.68 75.65
N ASN A 309 5.79 12.57 75.13
CA ASN A 309 5.92 11.33 75.90
C ASN A 309 6.86 11.50 77.09
N TYR A 310 7.99 12.18 76.93
CA TYR A 310 8.89 12.50 78.05
C TYR A 310 8.16 13.26 79.17
N TYR A 311 7.42 14.32 78.82
CA TYR A 311 6.69 15.09 79.82
C TYR A 311 5.52 14.31 80.42
N LYS A 312 4.80 13.50 79.64
CA LYS A 312 3.76 12.60 80.15
C LYS A 312 4.33 11.63 81.19
N ASP A 313 5.50 11.07 80.96
CA ASP A 313 6.16 10.18 81.92
C ASP A 313 6.57 10.93 83.20
N GLN A 314 7.14 12.14 83.09
CA GLN A 314 7.45 12.99 84.25
C GLN A 314 6.20 13.32 85.08
N PHE A 315 5.10 13.70 84.41
CA PHE A 315 3.83 13.96 85.10
C PHE A 315 3.24 12.70 85.71
N SER A 316 3.38 11.54 85.07
CA SER A 316 2.90 10.27 85.60
C SER A 316 3.66 9.86 86.85
N LEU A 317 4.99 9.99 86.85
CA LEU A 317 5.83 9.76 88.04
C LEU A 317 5.47 10.69 89.19
N LEU A 318 5.26 11.99 88.91
CA LEU A 318 4.84 12.95 89.93
C LEU A 318 3.45 12.65 90.47
N ALA A 319 2.50 12.32 89.59
CA ALA A 319 1.14 11.94 89.98
C ALA A 319 1.14 10.67 90.84
N GLU A 320 1.99 9.70 90.53
CA GLU A 320 2.20 8.50 91.34
C GLU A 320 2.78 8.86 92.71
N ALA A 321 3.86 9.66 92.76
CA ALA A 321 4.47 10.10 94.02
C ALA A 321 3.49 10.86 94.93
N ILE A 322 2.73 11.81 94.39
CA ILE A 322 1.67 12.54 95.13
C ILE A 322 0.57 11.57 95.60
N SER A 323 0.23 10.58 94.78
CA SER A 323 -0.78 9.58 95.15
C SER A 323 -0.29 8.69 96.30
N GLN A 324 0.96 8.26 96.27
CA GLN A 324 1.60 7.50 97.35
C GLN A 324 1.65 8.34 98.64
N GLU A 325 2.09 9.60 98.57
CA GLU A 325 2.12 10.51 99.72
C GLU A 325 0.72 10.70 100.34
N ARG A 326 -0.31 10.90 99.51
CA ARG A 326 -1.70 10.99 99.98
C ARG A 326 -2.17 9.71 100.65
N GLN A 327 -1.77 8.54 100.16
CA GLN A 327 -2.10 7.26 100.79
C GLN A 327 -1.39 7.11 102.14
N GLU A 328 -0.11 7.48 102.24
CA GLU A 328 0.63 7.49 103.50
C GLU A 328 0.04 8.46 104.52
N LEU A 329 -0.30 9.68 104.12
CA LEU A 329 -0.95 10.67 104.99
C LEU A 329 -2.28 10.14 105.52
N LYS A 330 -3.12 9.55 104.66
CA LYS A 330 -4.36 8.90 105.10
C LYS A 330 -4.10 7.76 106.08
N ALA A 331 -3.03 6.99 105.90
CA ALA A 331 -2.67 5.92 106.83
C ALA A 331 -2.19 6.47 108.19
N ARG A 332 -1.36 7.53 108.18
CA ARG A 332 -0.90 8.24 109.40
C ARG A 332 -2.06 8.90 110.15
N GLU A 333 -2.97 9.54 109.42
CA GLU A 333 -4.17 10.15 110.02
C GLU A 333 -5.06 9.09 110.68
N LYS A 334 -5.26 7.94 110.02
CA LYS A 334 -5.99 6.80 110.61
C LYS A 334 -5.30 6.27 111.87
N SER A 335 -3.98 6.12 111.87
CA SER A 335 -3.26 5.62 113.05
C SER A 335 -3.29 6.63 114.20
N GLN A 336 -3.15 7.93 113.92
CA GLN A 336 -3.31 9.01 114.91
C GLN A 336 -4.74 9.08 115.45
N ALA A 337 -5.76 8.95 114.60
CA ALA A 337 -7.16 8.91 115.03
C ALA A 337 -7.42 7.69 115.95
N GLN A 338 -6.80 6.55 115.67
CA GLN A 338 -6.87 5.36 116.53
C GLN A 338 -6.17 5.57 117.88
N THR A 339 -4.97 6.16 117.92
CA THR A 339 -4.28 6.46 119.19
C THR A 339 -5.04 7.49 120.00
N LEU A 340 -5.55 8.56 119.38
CA LEU A 340 -6.43 9.54 120.03
C LEU A 340 -7.68 8.88 120.60
N HIS A 341 -8.30 7.95 119.87
CA HIS A 341 -9.43 7.20 120.39
C HIS A 341 -9.06 6.35 121.61
N LYS A 342 -7.90 5.66 121.58
CA LYS A 342 -7.41 4.88 122.75
C LYS A 342 -7.18 5.77 123.96
N VAL A 343 -6.46 6.88 123.81
CA VAL A 343 -6.23 7.85 124.89
C VAL A 343 -7.54 8.42 125.44
N LYS A 344 -8.50 8.77 124.57
CA LYS A 344 -9.84 9.21 125.01
C LYS A 344 -10.58 8.13 125.81
N ARG A 345 -10.47 6.85 125.44
CA ARG A 345 -11.06 5.74 126.21
C ARG A 345 -10.37 5.60 127.57
N GLU A 346 -9.04 5.63 127.61
CA GLU A 346 -8.26 5.52 128.85
C GLU A 346 -8.56 6.68 129.80
N LEU A 347 -8.66 7.91 129.30
CA LEU A 347 -9.06 9.08 130.10
C LEU A 347 -10.47 8.89 130.67
N ARG A 348 -11.45 8.48 129.85
CA ARG A 348 -12.80 8.17 130.34
C ARG A 348 -12.77 7.09 131.42
N ALA A 349 -12.02 6.02 131.22
CA ALA A 349 -11.90 4.93 132.20
C ALA A 349 -11.23 5.39 133.51
N LYS A 350 -10.23 6.28 133.44
CA LYS A 350 -9.63 6.90 134.64
C LYS A 350 -10.63 7.78 135.38
N MET A 351 -11.34 8.66 134.67
CA MET A 351 -12.39 9.49 135.26
C MET A 351 -13.51 8.64 135.87
N GLU A 352 -13.91 7.56 135.21
CA GLU A 352 -14.91 6.62 135.74
C GLU A 352 -14.43 5.95 137.03
N LYS A 353 -13.16 5.52 137.10
CA LYS A 353 -12.56 5.00 138.33
C LYS A 353 -12.50 6.06 139.43
N GLU A 354 -12.11 7.30 139.13
CA GLU A 354 -12.11 8.40 140.10
C GLU A 354 -13.52 8.70 140.61
N ILE A 355 -14.53 8.73 139.73
CA ILE A 355 -15.93 8.88 140.11
C ILE A 355 -16.37 7.71 141.02
N GLN A 356 -16.05 6.47 140.66
CA GLN A 356 -16.34 5.30 141.50
C GLN A 356 -15.62 5.37 142.85
N GLN A 357 -14.38 5.84 142.91
CA GLN A 357 -13.64 6.05 144.17
C GLN A 357 -14.31 7.13 145.03
N LEU A 358 -14.69 8.26 144.43
CA LEU A 358 -15.44 9.32 145.12
C LEU A 358 -16.78 8.78 145.65
N GLN A 359 -17.51 8.01 144.86
CA GLN A 359 -18.75 7.34 145.28
C GLN A 359 -18.52 6.36 146.43
N CYS A 360 -17.47 5.52 146.35
CA CYS A 360 -17.10 4.61 147.43
C CYS A 360 -16.78 5.37 148.72
N MET A 361 -16.01 6.46 148.67
CA MET A 361 -15.73 7.29 149.85
C MET A 361 -17.01 7.90 150.44
N ILE A 362 -17.94 8.37 149.59
CA ILE A 362 -19.25 8.86 150.05
C ILE A 362 -20.04 7.75 150.76
N THR A 363 -20.00 6.52 150.27
CA THR A 363 -20.72 5.38 150.88
C THR A 363 -20.00 4.72 152.05
N GLN A 364 -18.68 4.87 152.18
CA GLN A 364 -17.87 4.28 153.25
C GLN A 364 -17.69 5.23 154.44
N ASN A 365 -17.93 6.52 154.26
CA ASN A 365 -18.09 7.42 155.39
C ASN A 365 -19.40 7.03 156.10
N ASP A 366 -19.28 6.19 157.13
CA ASP A 366 -20.33 5.85 158.10
C ASP A 366 -20.75 7.09 158.96
N ASP A 367 -20.70 8.30 158.40
CA ASP A 367 -21.27 9.51 158.98
C ASP A 367 -22.80 9.38 159.08
N ASP A 368 -23.43 8.46 158.34
CA ASP A 368 -24.82 8.06 158.55
C ASP A 368 -25.07 7.58 159.99
N ALA A 369 -24.09 6.95 160.65
CA ALA A 369 -24.20 6.58 162.06
C ALA A 369 -24.15 7.81 162.97
N PHE A 370 -23.23 8.74 162.69
CA PHE A 370 -23.10 10.01 163.42
C PHE A 370 -24.35 10.89 163.30
N PHE A 371 -24.90 11.07 162.09
CA PHE A 371 -26.13 11.84 161.89
C PHE A 371 -27.34 11.14 162.47
N ARG A 372 -27.46 9.79 162.38
CA ARG A 372 -28.53 9.06 163.07
C ARG A 372 -28.42 9.13 164.59
N GLU A 373 -27.22 9.16 165.15
CA GLU A 373 -27.00 9.31 166.59
C GLU A 373 -27.34 10.74 167.07
N LEU A 374 -27.00 11.76 166.29
CA LEU A 374 -27.35 13.16 166.55
C LEU A 374 -28.86 13.42 166.37
N GLU A 375 -29.52 12.73 165.42
CA GLU A 375 -30.98 12.68 165.31
C GLU A 375 -31.61 11.95 166.50
N ALA A 376 -31.02 10.86 166.98
CA ALA A 376 -31.48 10.17 168.19
C ALA A 376 -31.31 11.05 169.44
N GLU A 377 -30.25 11.85 169.54
CA GLU A 377 -30.07 12.84 170.61
C GLU A 377 -31.06 14.01 170.50
N ARG A 378 -31.29 14.56 169.30
CA ARG A 378 -32.36 15.56 169.07
C ARG A 378 -33.74 14.99 169.40
N PHE A 379 -33.98 13.71 169.08
CA PHE A 379 -35.22 13.02 169.40
C PHE A 379 -35.36 12.81 170.91
N ARG A 380 -34.29 12.43 171.63
CA ARG A 380 -34.26 12.39 173.11
C ARG A 380 -34.54 13.76 173.73
N ALA A 381 -33.92 14.83 173.24
CA ALA A 381 -34.15 16.18 173.72
C ALA A 381 -35.60 16.63 173.48
N ARG A 382 -36.19 16.28 172.32
CA ARG A 382 -37.62 16.48 172.06
C ARG A 382 -38.50 15.64 172.97
N LEU A 383 -38.13 14.41 173.30
CA LEU A 383 -38.85 13.54 174.23
C LEU A 383 -38.82 14.08 175.67
N GLN A 384 -37.69 14.64 176.10
CA GLN A 384 -37.55 15.30 177.40
C GLN A 384 -38.34 16.62 177.48
N MET A 385 -38.49 17.33 176.36
CA MET A 385 -39.32 18.53 176.23
C MET A 385 -40.79 18.24 175.87
N ALA A 386 -41.13 16.99 175.58
CA ALA A 386 -42.48 16.58 175.24
C ALA A 386 -43.29 16.38 176.52
N SER A 387 -44.09 17.39 176.87
CA SER A 387 -45.22 17.22 177.77
C SER A 387 -46.21 16.24 177.13
N PHE A 388 -46.43 15.10 177.77
CA PHE A 388 -47.41 14.09 177.37
C PHE A 388 -48.81 14.74 177.25
N GLN A 389 -49.30 14.89 176.02
CA GLN A 389 -50.66 15.34 175.72
C GLN A 389 -51.37 14.34 174.81
N TYR A 390 -52.47 13.84 175.35
CA TYR A 390 -53.46 12.98 174.70
C TYR A 390 -54.35 13.82 173.77
N SER A 391 -54.45 13.49 172.48
CA SER A 391 -55.71 13.52 171.70
C SER A 391 -55.57 13.21 170.18
N LYS A 392 -56.69 12.69 169.66
CA LYS A 392 -57.10 12.16 168.35
C LYS A 392 -56.57 12.82 167.04
N ASN A 393 -56.14 11.94 166.11
CA ASN A 393 -56.32 11.87 164.63
C ASN A 393 -57.19 12.95 163.94
N PRO A 394 -57.04 13.28 162.61
CA PRO A 394 -56.67 12.38 161.50
C PRO A 394 -55.84 12.95 160.31
N SER A 395 -55.26 12.04 159.51
CA SER A 395 -54.83 12.16 158.09
C SER A 395 -55.89 12.85 157.18
N PRO A 396 -55.61 13.37 155.95
CA PRO A 396 -54.87 12.66 154.87
C PRO A 396 -54.18 13.48 153.74
N ARG A 397 -53.56 12.73 152.79
CA ARG A 397 -53.43 12.91 151.31
C ARG A 397 -53.07 14.32 150.78
N GLY A 398 -52.04 14.55 149.95
CA GLY A 398 -51.44 13.71 148.91
C GLY A 398 -51.60 14.38 147.53
N GLN A 399 -50.60 14.16 146.66
CA GLN A 399 -50.62 14.20 145.18
C GLN A 399 -50.27 15.54 144.49
N THR A 400 -49.14 15.58 143.75
CA THR A 400 -48.95 15.41 142.27
C THR A 400 -49.07 16.76 141.54
N SER A 401 -48.25 17.12 140.55
CA SER A 401 -47.47 16.37 139.57
C SER A 401 -46.15 17.04 139.26
#